data_AF-A0A3B8Z2L5-F1
#
_entry.id   AF-A0A3B8Z2L5-F1
#
_cell.length_a   1.000
_cell.length_b   1.000
_cell.length_c   1.000
_cell.angle_alpha   90.00
_cell.angle_beta   90.00
_cell.angle_gamma   90.00
#
_symmetry.space_group_name_H-M   'P 1'
#
loop_
_entity.id
_entity.type
_entity.pdbx_description
1 polymer ?
#
loop_
_entity_poly.entity_id
_entity_poly.type
_entity_poly.pdbx_seq_one_letter_code
_entity_poly.pdbx_strand_id
1 'polypeptide(L)' 'MPRVRIESLSQGPHAIARVEGKVHLVRGGAPGDLAEIEVTEDKGKFAYARIAELFEPGPTRRDPPCRYVPECGGCGWQHL' A
#
# COMPACT_ATOMS: atom_id res chain seq x y z
N MET A 1 -9.98 8.24 8.33
CA MET A 1 -9.07 7.39 7.53
C MET A 1 -8.56 6.30 8.47
N PRO A 2 -8.75 5.02 8.16
CA PRO A 2 -8.41 3.95 9.10
C PRO A 2 -6.91 3.69 9.14
N ARG A 3 -6.38 3.42 10.34
CA ARG A 3 -5.03 2.88 10.54
C ARG A 3 -5.07 1.38 10.39
N VAL A 4 -4.18 0.83 9.56
CA VAL A 4 -4.15 -0.58 9.20
C VAL A 4 -2.73 -1.11 9.15
N ARG A 5 -2.61 -2.42 9.36
CA ARG A 5 -1.39 -3.16 9.05
C ARG A 5 -1.50 -3.77 7.66
N ILE A 6 -0.51 -3.56 6.81
CA ILE A 6 -0.44 -4.19 5.49
C ILE A 6 -0.07 -5.67 5.69
N GLU A 7 -0.89 -6.56 5.14
CA GLU A 7 -0.80 -8.01 5.36
C GLU A 7 0.14 -8.69 4.36
N SER A 8 -0.03 -8.37 3.07
CA SER A 8 0.64 -9.08 1.98
C SER A 8 0.65 -8.29 0.68
N LEU A 9 1.42 -8.75 -0.31
CA LEU A 9 1.41 -8.21 -1.67
C LEU A 9 0.22 -8.77 -2.47
N SER A 10 -0.24 -7.99 -3.45
CA SER A 10 -1.24 -8.39 -4.44
C SER A 10 -0.69 -8.19 -5.86
N GLN A 11 -1.58 -8.28 -6.85
CA GLN A 11 -1.24 -8.04 -8.25
C GLN A 11 -0.92 -6.56 -8.52
N GLY A 12 0.02 -6.32 -9.43
CA GLY A 12 0.41 -4.97 -9.82
C GLY A 12 1.12 -4.23 -8.67
N PRO A 13 0.89 -2.91 -8.49
CA PRO A 13 1.56 -2.10 -7.45
C PRO A 13 0.83 -2.10 -6.09
N HIS A 14 -0.06 -3.08 -5.85
CA HIS A 14 -0.98 -3.07 -4.72
C HIS A 14 -0.61 -4.11 -3.66
N ALA A 15 -0.75 -3.74 -2.40
CA ALA A 15 -0.74 -4.61 -1.24
C ALA A 15 -2.14 -4.73 -0.63
N ILE A 16 -2.32 -5.66 0.31
CA ILE A 16 -3.60 -5.97 0.94
C ILE A 16 -3.62 -5.44 2.37
N ALA A 17 -4.70 -4.73 2.71
CA ALA A 17 -5.09 -4.45 4.07
C ALA A 17 -6.58 -4.79 4.26
N ARG A 18 -6.99 -5.08 5.50
CA ARG A 18 -8.40 -5.31 5.83
C ARG A 18 -8.87 -4.29 6.85
N VAL A 19 -9.99 -3.64 6.52
CA VAL A 19 -10.72 -2.73 7.42
C VAL A 19 -12.11 -3.30 7.57
N GLU A 20 -12.50 -3.68 8.79
CA GLU A 20 -13.84 -4.20 9.09
C GLU A 20 -14.27 -5.34 8.14
N GLY A 21 -13.32 -6.23 7.80
CA GLY A 21 -13.54 -7.36 6.90
C GLY A 21 -13.48 -7.04 5.40
N LYS A 22 -13.48 -5.76 5.01
CA LYS A 22 -13.36 -5.32 3.61
C LYS A 22 -11.91 -5.25 3.16
N VAL A 23 -11.63 -5.82 1.99
CA VAL A 23 -10.30 -5.81 1.37
C VAL A 23 -10.01 -4.45 0.75
N HIS A 24 -8.85 -3.90 1.09
CA HIS A 24 -8.31 -2.67 0.52
C HIS A 24 -7.02 -2.99 -0.25
N LEU A 25 -7.02 -2.68 -1.54
CA LEU A 25 -5.86 -2.77 -2.43
C LEU A 25 -5.06 -1.47 -2.32
N VAL A 26 -4.07 -1.47 -1.43
CA VAL A 26 -3.28 -0.30 -1.06
C VAL A 26 -2.08 -0.17 -1.99
N ARG A 27 -2.06 0.87 -2.82
CA ARG A 27 -0.90 1.14 -3.69
C ARG A 27 0.32 1.56 -2.87
N GLY A 28 1.48 0.94 -3.14
CA GLY A 28 2.76 1.30 -2.51
C GLY A 28 2.93 0.85 -1.05
N GLY A 29 2.09 -0.09 -0.59
CA GLY A 29 2.23 -0.73 0.71
C GLY A 29 3.20 -1.91 0.68
N ALA A 30 3.90 -2.11 1.79
CA ALA A 30 4.79 -3.23 2.03
C ALA A 30 4.30 -4.08 3.21
N PRO A 31 4.45 -5.41 3.19
CA PRO A 31 4.03 -6.28 4.28
C PRO A 31 4.66 -5.85 5.61
N GLY A 32 3.83 -5.71 6.64
CA GLY A 32 4.25 -5.24 7.95
C GLY A 32 4.16 -3.74 8.18
N ASP A 33 3.91 -2.93 7.14
CA ASP A 33 3.67 -1.49 7.32
C ASP A 33 2.50 -1.23 8.27
N LEU A 34 2.66 -0.29 9.19
CA LEU A 34 1.55 0.37 9.88
C LEU A 34 1.31 1.73 9.22
N ALA A 35 0.16 1.89 8.58
CA ALA A 35 -0.15 3.07 7.78
C ALA A 35 -1.61 3.52 7.97
N GLU A 36 -1.84 4.81 7.82
CA GLU A 36 -3.17 5.35 7.52
C GLU A 36 -3.42 5.25 6.02
N ILE A 37 -4.59 4.73 5.65
CA ILE A 37 -4.97 4.58 4.24
C ILE A 37 -6.15 5.48 3.88
N GLU A 38 -6.08 6.03 2.67
CA GLU A 38 -7.16 6.80 2.04
C GLU A 38 -7.78 5.98 0.91
N VAL A 39 -9.09 5.78 0.95
CA VAL A 39 -9.82 5.12 -0.13
C VAL A 39 -9.87 6.06 -1.33
N THR A 40 -9.31 5.62 -2.45
CA THR A 40 -9.31 6.37 -3.71
C THR A 40 -10.47 5.96 -4.60
N GLU A 41 -10.93 4.70 -4.49
CA GLU A 41 -12.05 4.19 -5.26
C GLU A 41 -12.72 3.01 -4.54
N ASP A 42 -14.05 3.02 -4.43
CA ASP A 42 -14.82 1.94 -3.81
C ASP A 42 -15.50 1.07 -4.88
N LYS A 43 -15.25 -0.25 -4.86
CA LYS A 43 -15.83 -1.24 -5.79
C LYS A 43 -16.87 -2.15 -5.10
N GLY A 44 -17.37 -1.76 -3.93
CA GLY A 44 -18.31 -2.52 -3.12
C GLY A 44 -17.65 -3.67 -2.37
N LYS A 45 -17.22 -4.72 -3.09
CA LYS A 45 -16.57 -5.92 -2.50
C LYS A 45 -15.15 -5.66 -1.99
N PHE A 46 -14.47 -4.70 -2.60
CA PHE A 46 -13.13 -4.24 -2.23
C PHE A 46 -13.02 -2.74 -2.53
N ALA A 47 -11.96 -2.11 -2.04
CA ALA A 47 -11.64 -0.72 -2.36
C ALA A 47 -10.20 -0.60 -2.82
N TYR A 48 -9.91 0.35 -3.70
CA TYR A 48 -8.56 0.83 -3.92
C TYR A 48 -8.24 1.92 -2.91
N ALA A 49 -7.01 1.91 -2.42
CA ALA A 49 -6.53 2.88 -1.47
C ALA A 49 -5.07 3.25 -1.74
N ARG A 50 -4.63 4.35 -1.13
CA ARG A 50 -3.22 4.75 -1.05
C ARG A 50 -2.82 4.97 0.39
N ILE A 51 -1.53 4.86 0.68
CA ILE A 51 -0.98 5.30 1.96
C ILE A 51 -1.09 6.81 2.03
N ALA A 52 -1.81 7.32 3.03
CA ALA A 52 -1.86 8.73 3.38
C ALA A 52 -0.70 9.10 4.30
N GLU A 53 -0.45 8.25 5.30
CA GLU A 53 0.65 8.40 6.25
C GLU A 53 1.22 7.02 6.61
N LEU A 54 2.54 6.91 6.69
CA LEU A 54 3.24 5.70 7.12
C LEU A 54 3.82 5.94 8.52
N PHE A 55 3.35 5.19 9.51
CA PHE A 55 3.79 5.31 10.90
C PHE A 55 4.97 4.39 11.21
N GLU A 56 4.91 3.14 10.73
CA GLU A 56 5.98 2.16 10.92
C GLU A 56 6.25 1.47 9.58
N PRO A 57 7.46 1.59 9.02
CA PRO A 57 7.83 0.85 7.81
C PRO A 57 8.00 -0.65 8.12
N GLY A 58 7.46 -1.48 7.25
CA GLY A 58 7.65 -2.93 7.29
C GLY A 58 9.09 -3.35 7.01
N PRO A 59 9.51 -4.54 7.47
CA PRO A 59 10.91 -4.99 7.42
C PRO A 59 11.45 -5.22 6.01
N THR A 60 10.55 -5.37 5.03
CA THR A 60 10.90 -5.56 3.62
C THR A 60 11.11 -4.24 2.90
N ARG A 61 10.91 -3.08 3.53
CA ARG A 61 11.08 -1.79 2.86
C ARG A 61 12.56 -1.48 2.64
N ARG A 62 12.84 -0.84 1.50
CA ARG A 62 14.11 -0.17 1.21
C ARG A 62 13.88 1.11 0.41
N ASP A 63 14.92 1.92 0.31
CA ASP A 63 14.93 3.02 -0.64
C ASP A 63 14.94 2.49 -2.08
N PRO A 64 14.04 2.97 -2.96
CA PRO A 64 14.00 2.51 -4.34
C PRO A 64 15.28 2.91 -5.09
N PRO A 65 15.96 1.98 -5.78
CA PRO A 65 17.20 2.28 -6.48
C PRO A 65 17.01 3.26 -7.65
N CYS A 66 15.82 3.29 -8.26
CA CYS A 66 15.49 4.27 -9.28
C CYS A 66 14.81 5.50 -8.66
N ARG A 67 15.50 6.63 -8.71
CA ARG A 67 15.02 7.93 -8.22
C ARG A 67 13.73 8.43 -8.87
N TYR A 68 13.38 7.93 -10.05
CA TYR A 68 12.20 8.38 -10.81
C TYR A 68 10.92 7.62 -10.47
N VAL A 69 10.99 6.52 -9.70
CA VAL A 69 9.82 5.70 -9.37
C VAL A 69 8.69 6.47 -8.69
N PRO A 70 8.94 7.41 -7.75
CA PRO A 70 7.88 8.19 -7.12
C PRO A 70 7.00 8.96 -8.12
N GLU A 71 7.58 9.37 -9.25
CA GLU A 71 6.90 10.18 -10.28
C GLU A 71 6.41 9.32 -11.45
N CYS A 72 7.25 8.42 -11.95
CA CYS A 72 6.97 7.58 -13.12
C CYS A 72 5.95 6.49 -12.81
N GLY A 73 6.00 5.90 -11.60
CA GLY A 73 5.11 4.81 -11.20
C GLY A 73 5.27 3.49 -11.97
N GLY A 74 6.24 3.39 -12.89
CA GLY A 74 6.42 2.24 -13.78
C GLY A 74 6.89 0.95 -13.08
N CYS A 75 7.52 1.05 -11.92
CA CYS A 75 7.95 -0.11 -11.14
C CYS A 75 7.29 -0.10 -9.75
N GLY A 76 6.23 -0.89 -9.59
CA GLY A 76 5.39 -0.86 -8.37
C GLY A 76 6.08 -1.27 -7.07
N TRP A 77 7.18 -2.03 -7.15
CA TRP A 77 7.78 -2.74 -6.00
C TRP A 77 9.20 -2.32 -5.65
N GLN A 78 9.75 -1.23 -6.21
CA GLN A 78 11.15 -0.88 -5.93
C GLN A 78 11.41 -0.49 -4.47
N HIS A 79 10.36 -0.12 -3.73
CA HIS A 79 10.42 0.15 -2.30
C HIS A 79 10.44 -1.13 -1.45
N LEU A 80 10.40 -2.31 -2.09
CA LEU A 80 10.71 -3.62 -1.52
C LEU A 80 12.12 -4.06 -1.92
#